data_AF-A0A959B8S8-F1
#
_entry.id   AF-A0A959B8S8-F1
#
_cell.length_a   1.000
_cell.length_b   1.000
_cell.length_c   1.000
_cell.angle_alpha   90.00
_cell.angle_beta   90.00
_cell.angle_gamma   90.00
#
_symmetry.space_group_name_H-M   'P 1'
#
loop_
_entity.id
_entity.type
_entity.pdbx_description
1 polymer ?
#
loop_
_entity_poly.entity_id
_entity_poly.type
_entity_poly.pdbx_seq_one_letter_code
_entity_poly.pdbx_strand_id
1 'polypeptide(L)'
;HRVEGLMSGQDLLIQAEGLADQSGNLVLKFSKKFHEQLLAHRTAGYALTEARVNFIVYWTDQEQAREFKVVLPELVFEVGRE
;
A
#
# COMPACT_ATOMS: atom_id res chain seq x y z
N HIS A 1 -8.19 7.24 -13.43
CA HIS A 1 -7.84 7.43 -12.01
C HIS A 1 -6.73 6.45 -11.64
N ARG A 2 -5.71 6.82 -10.85
CA ARG A 2 -4.51 5.96 -10.59
C ARG A 2 -4.78 4.61 -9.91
N VAL A 3 -5.96 4.42 -9.34
CA VAL A 3 -6.38 3.18 -8.66
C VAL A 3 -7.44 2.40 -9.46
N GLU A 4 -7.80 2.85 -10.67
CA GLU A 4 -8.68 2.10 -11.55
C GLU A 4 -7.97 0.85 -12.06
N GLY A 5 -8.62 -0.31 -11.92
CA GLY A 5 -8.08 -1.59 -12.36
C GLY A 5 -7.31 -2.37 -11.29
N LEU A 6 -7.10 -1.82 -10.09
CA LEU A 6 -6.61 -2.60 -8.95
C LEU A 6 -7.66 -3.63 -8.53
N MET A 7 -7.20 -4.82 -8.19
CA MET A 7 -8.03 -5.91 -7.67
C MET A 7 -7.51 -6.39 -6.32
N SER A 8 -8.42 -6.83 -5.44
CA SER A 8 -8.02 -7.56 -4.22
C SER A 8 -7.19 -8.78 -4.59
N GLY A 9 -6.14 -9.04 -3.81
CA GLY A 9 -5.17 -10.08 -4.11
C GLY A 9 -4.02 -9.63 -5.01
N GLN A 10 -4.10 -8.47 -5.66
CA GLN A 10 -3.06 -8.00 -6.56
C GLN A 10 -1.82 -7.52 -5.79
N ASP A 11 -0.64 -8.01 -6.20
CA ASP A 11 0.62 -7.56 -5.63
C ASP A 11 0.92 -6.12 -6.05
N LEU A 12 1.61 -5.41 -5.15
CA LEU A 12 2.05 -4.03 -5.32
C LEU A 12 3.57 -3.97 -5.28
N LEU A 13 4.13 -3.10 -6.13
CA LEU A 13 5.57 -2.87 -6.14
C LEU A 13 5.94 -1.96 -4.97
N ILE A 14 6.83 -2.43 -4.10
CA ILE A 14 7.38 -1.65 -3.00
C ILE A 14 8.39 -0.64 -3.56
N GLN A 15 8.16 0.64 -3.32
CA GLN A 15 9.05 1.73 -3.69
C GLN A 15 9.42 2.56 -2.44
N ALA A 16 10.45 3.40 -2.56
CA ALA A 16 10.93 4.22 -1.43
C ALA A 16 9.83 5.11 -0.83
N GLU A 17 8.98 5.70 -1.68
CA GLU A 17 7.95 6.65 -1.28
C GLU A 17 6.57 6.01 -1.03
N GLY A 18 6.40 4.71 -1.30
CA GLY A 18 5.09 4.07 -1.24
C GLY A 18 4.95 2.76 -2.02
N LEU A 19 3.73 2.48 -2.44
CA LEU A 19 3.37 1.29 -3.20
C LEU A 19 2.87 1.68 -4.58
N ALA A 20 3.37 1.00 -5.61
CA ALA A 20 3.01 1.22 -6.99
C ALA A 20 2.24 0.03 -7.58
N ASP A 21 1.47 0.30 -8.64
CA ASP A 21 0.90 -0.76 -9.47
C ASP A 21 2.00 -1.47 -10.29
N GLN A 22 1.61 -2.51 -11.02
CA GLN A 22 2.52 -3.28 -11.87
C GLN A 22 3.10 -2.49 -13.06
N SER A 23 2.55 -1.32 -13.36
CA SER A 23 3.07 -0.39 -14.38
C SER A 23 4.07 0.62 -13.79
N GLY A 24 4.34 0.55 -12.47
CA GLY A 24 5.22 1.47 -11.75
C GLY A 24 4.56 2.79 -11.35
N ASN A 25 3.25 2.95 -11.53
CA ASN A 25 2.55 4.15 -11.10
C ASN A 25 2.31 4.09 -9.59
N LEU A 26 2.74 5.13 -8.86
CA LEU A 26 2.51 5.21 -7.42
C LEU A 26 1.00 5.32 -7.12
N VAL A 27 0.45 4.32 -6.43
CA VAL A 27 -0.98 4.23 -6.07
C VAL A 27 -1.22 4.57 -4.60
N LEU A 28 -0.25 4.27 -3.72
CA LEU A 28 -0.29 4.60 -2.31
C LEU A 28 1.01 5.28 -1.93
N LYS A 29 0.93 6.43 -1.25
CA LYS A 29 2.08 7.14 -0.73
C LYS A 29 2.20 6.90 0.77
N PHE A 30 3.40 6.57 1.24
CA PHE A 30 3.65 6.42 2.66
C PHE A 30 3.59 7.77 3.36
N SER A 31 2.90 7.82 4.51
CA SER A 31 2.92 9.00 5.36
C SER A 31 4.28 9.15 6.05
N LYS A 32 4.59 10.36 6.55
CA LYS A 32 5.82 10.59 7.33
C LYS A 32 5.91 9.65 8.54
N LYS A 33 4.80 9.51 9.28
CA LYS A 33 4.71 8.62 10.44
C LYS A 33 4.94 7.15 10.06
N PHE A 34 4.45 6.72 8.90
CA PHE A 34 4.67 5.35 8.45
C PHE A 34 6.13 5.11 8.03
N HIS A 35 6.81 6.10 7.43
CA HIS A 35 8.25 6.00 7.18
C HIS A 35 9.06 5.81 8.47
N GLU A 36 8.71 6.53 9.53
CA GLU A 36 9.35 6.36 10.85
C GLU A 36 9.14 4.93 11.39
N GLN A 37 7.95 4.36 11.22
CA GLN A 37 7.66 2.97 11.59
C GLN A 37 8.46 1.97 10.73
N LEU A 38 8.55 2.18 9.42
CA LEU A 38 9.36 1.35 8.52
C LEU A 38 10.83 1.35 8.94
N LEU A 39 11.38 2.52 9.29
CA LEU A 39 12.75 2.64 9.77
C LEU A 39 12.94 1.90 11.10
N ALA A 40 12.00 2.03 12.04
CA ALA A 40 12.06 1.32 13.31
C ALA A 40 12.04 -0.22 13.12
N HIS A 41 11.17 -0.72 12.25
CA HIS A 41 11.13 -2.15 11.88
C HIS A 41 12.43 -2.60 11.23
N ARG A 42 13.00 -1.80 10.32
CA ARG A 42 14.28 -2.08 9.68
C ARG A 42 15.43 -2.14 10.68
N THR A 43 15.50 -1.21 11.63
CA THR A 43 16.50 -1.21 12.70
C THR A 43 16.35 -2.44 13.62
N ALA A 44 15.13 -2.97 13.76
CA ALA A 44 14.86 -4.21 14.48
C ALA A 44 15.11 -5.49 13.65
N GLY A 45 15.64 -5.37 12.43
CA GLY A 45 15.99 -6.51 11.56
C GLY A 45 14.86 -6.99 10.64
N TYR A 46 13.74 -6.28 10.59
CA TYR A 46 12.62 -6.61 9.70
C TYR A 46 12.71 -5.87 8.36
N ALA A 47 12.58 -6.59 7.26
CA ALA A 47 12.47 -6.04 5.92
C ALA A 47 11.02 -6.17 5.42
N LEU A 48 10.48 -5.11 4.81
CA LEU A 48 9.23 -5.19 4.06
C LEU A 48 9.49 -5.98 2.77
N THR A 49 8.95 -7.19 2.66
CA THR A 49 9.22 -8.11 1.54
C THR A 49 8.07 -8.16 0.54
N GLU A 50 6.83 -8.05 1.01
CA GLU A 50 5.65 -8.13 0.15
C GLU A 50 4.63 -7.06 0.51
N ALA A 51 3.90 -6.61 -0.52
CA ALA A 51 2.77 -5.72 -0.39
C ALA A 51 1.68 -6.15 -1.36
N ARG A 52 0.44 -6.27 -0.88
CA ARG A 52 -0.70 -6.74 -1.67
C ARG A 52 -1.94 -5.93 -1.35
N VAL A 53 -2.80 -5.72 -2.33
CA VAL A 53 -4.13 -5.16 -2.10
C VAL A 53 -4.96 -6.18 -1.31
N ASN A 54 -5.29 -5.87 -0.06
CA ASN A 54 -6.17 -6.72 0.74
C ASN A 54 -7.64 -6.40 0.41
N PHE A 55 -8.05 -5.16 0.64
CA PHE A 55 -9.41 -4.70 0.38
C PHE A 55 -9.43 -3.45 -0.50
N ILE A 56 -10.47 -3.36 -1.33
CA ILE A 56 -10.84 -2.12 -2.02
C ILE A 56 -12.23 -1.73 -1.50
N VAL A 57 -12.28 -0.68 -0.70
CA VAL A 57 -13.52 -0.17 -0.12
C VAL A 57 -14.10 0.88 -1.05
N TYR A 58 -15.38 0.69 -1.40
CA TYR A 58 -16.14 1.63 -2.20
C TYR A 58 -16.98 2.48 -1.25
N TRP A 59 -16.69 3.78 -1.22
CA TRP A 59 -17.40 4.73 -0.40
C TRP A 59 -18.09 5.76 -1.29
N THR A 60 -19.42 5.80 -1.23
CA THR A 60 -20.20 6.77 -2.00
C THR A 60 -20.63 7.91 -1.09
N ASP A 61 -20.22 9.12 -1.44
CA ASP A 61 -20.80 10.34 -0.90
C ASP A 61 -22.18 10.53 -1.54
N GLN A 62 -23.24 10.34 -0.75
CA GLN A 62 -24.62 10.41 -1.22
C GLN A 62 -25.06 11.84 -1.53
N GLU A 63 -24.46 12.85 -0.90
CA GLU A 63 -24.81 14.26 -1.13
C GLU A 63 -24.21 14.76 -2.45
N GLN A 64 -23.00 14.32 -2.77
CA GLN A 64 -22.28 14.70 -3.98
C GLN A 64 -22.36 13.66 -5.11
N ALA A 65 -23.11 12.56 -4.91
CA ALA A 65 -23.22 11.43 -5.83
C ALA A 65 -21.84 10.95 -6.35
N ARG A 66 -20.82 11.00 -5.49
CA ARG A 66 -19.43 10.74 -5.87
C ARG A 66 -18.92 9.47 -5.21
N GLU A 67 -18.42 8.55 -6.02
CA GLU A 67 -17.78 7.33 -5.56
C GLU A 67 -16.27 7.55 -5.32
N PHE A 68 -15.79 7.10 -4.17
CA PHE A 68 -14.39 7.03 -3.80
C PHE A 68 -13.98 5.58 -3.59
N LYS A 69 -12.78 5.24 -4.04
CA LYS A 69 -12.17 3.93 -3.83
C LYS A 69 -11.01 4.07 -2.86
N VAL A 70 -11.05 3.34 -1.76
CA VAL A 70 -9.99 3.32 -0.75
C VAL A 70 -9.31 1.97 -0.80
N VAL A 71 -8.03 1.97 -1.14
CA VAL A 71 -7.21 0.76 -1.20
C VAL A 71 -6.57 0.52 0.16
N LEU A 72 -6.81 -0.64 0.74
CA LEU A 72 -6.21 -1.08 1.99
C LEU A 72 -5.24 -2.22 1.69
N PRO A 73 -3.91 -1.98 1.74
CA PRO A 73 -2.93 -3.01 1.51
C PRO A 73 -2.67 -3.85 2.77
N GLU A 74 -2.23 -5.07 2.56
CA GLU A 74 -1.52 -5.89 3.56
C GLU A 74 -0.03 -5.86 3.23
N LEU A 75 0.81 -5.80 4.27
CA LEU A 75 2.26 -5.70 4.18
C LEU A 75 2.89 -6.84 4.97
N VAL A 76 3.83 -7.56 4.36
CA VAL A 76 4.56 -8.65 5.01
C VAL A 76 5.96 -8.18 5.35
N PHE A 77 6.33 -8.34 6.62
CA PHE A 77 7.67 -8.04 7.12
C PHE A 77 8.33 -9.33 7.57
N GLU A 78 9.52 -9.60 7.05
CA GLU A 78 10.31 -10.77 7.41
C GLU A 78 11.56 -10.35 8.18
N VAL A 79 11.90 -11.13 9.20
CA VAL A 79 13.18 -10.98 9.89
C VAL A 79 14.26 -11.62 9.03
N GLY A 80 15.31 -10.86 8.71
CA GLY A 80 16.49 -11.43 8.06
C GLY A 80 17.08 -12.51 8.96
N ARG A 81 16.93 -13.79 8.58
CA ARG A 81 17.78 -14.85 9.12
C ARG A 81 19.08 -14.80 8.34
N GLU A 82 20.09 -14.15 8.92
CA GLU A 82 21.49 -14.37 8.53
C GLU A 82 21.91 -15.82 8.79
#